data_AF-A0ABC9ZJH2-F1
#
_entry.id   AF-A0ABC9ZJH2-F1
#
_cell.length_a   1.000
_cell.length_b   1.000
_cell.length_c   1.000
_cell.angle_alpha   90.00
_cell.angle_beta   90.00
_cell.angle_gamma   90.00
#
_symmetry.space_group_name_H-M   'P 1'
#
loop_
_entity.id
_entity.type
_entity.pdbx_description
1 polymer ?
#
loop_
_entity_poly.entity_id
_entity_poly.type
_entity_poly.pdbx_seq_one_letter_code
_entity_poly.pdbx_strand_id
1 'polypeptide(L)'
;MAVKPYVRDVVRSLITHSVGSAWVGINPTNGKAQFIWIIDPVYADRNGKSVQMKLLAATTRVLGELLDHDPHFSHRFSRHPFYTGKAPTAYRWYRQHNRVMRLGDLIKQVRDMAGHDQFDPTPRQQFSSGHELINAVKTRREEAQAFKALAQDVDAEIAGGLDQYDPELIDGVRVLWITQGTAARDETAFRHALKTGHRLRQQGQRLTDAAIIDAYEHAYNVAHTHGGAGRDNEMPPMRDRQTMARRVRGYVTQSKSETYSGSSAPGKATSSERKALATMGRRGGKKAAERWKTDPDGKYAQAERKKLTEANAVRTISGKASKAQIAAWFYSAYAQTKAWPLVKEAASEFNVSEKTVRRAVKDAGIVLPRGRTKKLDRP
;
A
#
# COMPACT_ATOMS: atom_id res chain seq x y z
N MET A 1 -51.98 29.43 9.09
CA MET A 1 -50.57 29.62 9.47
C MET A 1 -49.74 29.48 8.21
N ALA A 2 -49.04 30.55 7.81
CA ALA A 2 -48.33 30.65 6.54
C ALA A 2 -46.92 30.04 6.62
N VAL A 3 -46.36 29.70 5.45
CA VAL A 3 -44.95 29.33 5.27
C VAL A 3 -44.04 30.31 6.05
N LYS A 4 -43.06 29.80 6.80
CA LYS A 4 -42.12 30.64 7.57
C LYS A 4 -41.50 31.71 6.67
N PRO A 5 -41.32 32.97 7.13
CA PRO A 5 -40.73 34.05 6.34
C PRO A 5 -39.38 33.66 5.72
N TYR A 6 -38.51 33.00 6.49
CA TYR A 6 -37.23 32.47 6.02
C TYR A 6 -37.39 31.53 4.81
N VAL A 7 -38.31 30.56 4.90
CA VAL A 7 -38.55 29.59 3.82
C VAL A 7 -39.06 30.28 2.56
N ARG A 8 -39.87 31.34 2.70
CA ARG A 8 -40.33 32.15 1.57
C ARG A 8 -39.15 32.82 0.84
N ASP A 9 -38.18 33.34 1.58
CA ASP A 9 -37.01 33.99 1.00
C ASP A 9 -36.05 32.99 0.36
N VAL A 10 -35.87 31.81 0.98
CA VAL A 10 -35.14 30.69 0.37
C VAL A 10 -35.79 30.24 -0.94
N VAL A 11 -37.12 30.08 -0.98
CA VAL A 11 -37.86 29.70 -2.19
C VAL A 11 -37.72 30.76 -3.30
N ARG A 12 -37.77 32.06 -2.96
CA ARG A 12 -37.48 33.13 -3.92
C ARG A 12 -36.06 33.00 -4.47
N SER A 13 -35.09 32.75 -3.60
CA SER A 13 -33.70 32.57 -4.02
C SER A 13 -33.53 31.36 -4.95
N LEU A 14 -34.22 30.24 -4.69
CA LEU A 14 -34.22 29.07 -5.57
C LEU A 14 -34.77 29.41 -6.96
N ILE A 15 -35.81 30.25 -7.05
CA ILE A 15 -36.37 30.73 -8.32
C ILE A 15 -35.35 31.61 -9.05
N THR A 16 -34.70 32.55 -8.36
CA THR A 16 -33.65 33.42 -8.94
C THR A 16 -32.48 32.61 -9.50
N HIS A 17 -32.09 31.53 -8.82
CA HIS A 17 -31.02 30.63 -9.27
C HIS A 17 -31.48 29.59 -10.30
N SER A 18 -32.70 29.74 -10.86
CA SER A 18 -33.27 28.83 -11.87
C SER A 18 -33.37 27.36 -11.42
N VAL A 19 -33.49 27.15 -10.11
CA VAL A 19 -33.64 25.84 -9.45
C VAL A 19 -34.93 25.72 -8.63
N GLY A 20 -35.91 26.58 -8.93
CA GLY A 20 -37.24 26.57 -8.33
C GLY A 20 -38.01 25.27 -8.57
N SER A 21 -39.08 25.09 -7.81
CA SER A 21 -40.00 23.96 -7.98
C SER A 21 -40.80 24.09 -9.26
N ALA A 22 -41.03 22.97 -9.96
CA ALA A 22 -41.89 22.90 -11.13
C ALA A 22 -43.38 23.09 -10.81
N TRP A 23 -43.82 22.62 -9.64
CA TRP A 23 -45.21 22.77 -9.18
C TRP A 23 -45.26 23.17 -7.71
N VAL A 24 -46.26 23.99 -7.38
CA VAL A 24 -46.57 24.41 -6.02
C VAL A 24 -48.02 24.05 -5.70
N GLY A 25 -48.25 23.26 -4.67
CA GLY A 25 -49.57 22.91 -4.16
C GLY A 25 -49.88 23.69 -2.90
N ILE A 26 -51.01 24.40 -2.83
CA ILE A 26 -51.45 25.13 -1.63
C ILE A 26 -52.76 24.54 -1.14
N ASN A 27 -52.79 24.12 0.13
CA ASN A 27 -54.01 23.66 0.76
C ASN A 27 -54.87 24.88 1.14
N PRO A 28 -56.08 25.03 0.57
CA PRO A 28 -56.90 26.22 0.76
C PRO A 28 -57.46 26.34 2.18
N THR A 29 -57.53 25.24 2.93
CA THR A 29 -58.15 25.19 4.26
C THR A 29 -57.16 25.55 5.37
N ASN A 30 -55.90 25.12 5.27
CA ASN A 30 -54.89 25.33 6.32
C ASN A 30 -53.68 26.17 5.88
N GLY A 31 -53.56 26.49 4.59
CA GLY A 31 -52.46 27.29 4.03
C GLY A 31 -51.13 26.53 3.87
N LYS A 32 -51.09 25.22 4.12
CA LYS A 32 -49.87 24.41 3.93
C LYS A 32 -49.50 24.33 2.46
N ALA A 33 -48.20 24.37 2.17
CA ALA A 33 -47.67 24.36 0.81
C ALA A 33 -46.79 23.14 0.53
N GLN A 34 -46.89 22.57 -0.66
CA GLN A 34 -46.04 21.49 -1.17
C GLN A 34 -45.33 21.96 -2.44
N PHE A 35 -44.08 21.55 -2.61
CA PHE A 35 -43.26 21.93 -3.76
C PHE A 35 -42.73 20.67 -4.44
N ILE A 36 -42.84 20.61 -5.76
CA ILE A 36 -42.43 19.45 -6.56
C ILE A 36 -41.39 19.90 -7.57
N TRP A 37 -40.23 19.24 -7.54
CA TRP A 37 -39.21 19.33 -8.58
C TRP A 37 -39.33 18.16 -9.54
N ILE A 38 -39.20 18.44 -10.84
CA ILE A 38 -39.07 17.40 -11.86
C ILE A 38 -37.56 17.17 -12.04
N ILE A 39 -37.11 15.95 -11.78
CA ILE A 39 -35.69 15.57 -11.86
C ILE A 39 -35.49 14.41 -12.85
N ASP A 40 -34.26 14.23 -13.32
CA ASP A 40 -33.90 13.06 -14.12
C ASP A 40 -34.25 11.73 -13.40
N PRO A 41 -34.62 10.68 -14.14
CA PRO A 41 -34.92 9.38 -13.55
C PRO A 41 -33.69 8.81 -12.83
N VAL A 42 -33.88 8.45 -11.56
CA VAL A 42 -32.85 7.84 -10.71
C VAL A 42 -33.08 6.33 -10.63
N TYR A 43 -32.13 5.58 -11.20
CA TYR A 43 -32.13 4.11 -11.18
C TYR A 43 -31.30 3.56 -10.02
N ALA A 44 -31.76 2.44 -9.47
CA ALA A 44 -31.09 1.69 -8.43
C ALA A 44 -30.66 0.31 -8.97
N ASP A 45 -29.65 -0.29 -8.36
CA ASP A 45 -29.30 -1.69 -8.61
C ASP A 45 -30.34 -2.65 -7.99
N ARG A 46 -30.14 -3.96 -8.17
CA ARG A 46 -31.02 -5.01 -7.61
C ARG A 46 -31.20 -4.93 -6.09
N ASN A 47 -30.27 -4.29 -5.39
CA ASN A 47 -30.29 -4.12 -3.94
C ASN A 47 -30.85 -2.74 -3.52
N GLY A 48 -31.41 -1.97 -4.46
CA GLY A 48 -31.92 -0.62 -4.20
C GLY A 48 -30.84 0.44 -4.00
N LYS A 49 -29.57 0.15 -4.33
CA LYS A 49 -28.42 1.05 -4.12
C LYS A 49 -27.84 1.47 -5.47
N SER A 50 -27.34 2.70 -5.56
CA SER A 50 -26.55 3.16 -6.71
C SER A 50 -25.85 4.46 -6.34
N VAL A 51 -24.87 4.89 -7.13
CA VAL A 51 -24.22 6.20 -6.96
C VAL A 51 -25.26 7.32 -7.10
N GLN A 52 -26.22 7.13 -8.00
CA GLN A 52 -27.31 8.05 -8.29
C GLN A 52 -28.32 8.10 -7.14
N MET A 53 -28.62 6.97 -6.49
CA MET A 53 -29.41 6.93 -5.26
C MET A 53 -28.72 7.63 -4.09
N LYS A 54 -27.39 7.50 -3.97
CA LYS A 54 -26.61 8.27 -2.98
C LYS A 54 -26.68 9.77 -3.27
N LEU A 55 -26.58 10.16 -4.53
CA LEU A 55 -26.69 11.56 -4.94
C LEU A 55 -28.10 12.10 -4.64
N LEU A 56 -29.17 11.36 -4.95
CA LEU A 56 -30.56 11.71 -4.61
C LEU A 56 -30.74 11.92 -3.11
N ALA A 57 -30.22 11.01 -2.28
CA ALA A 57 -30.28 11.13 -0.82
C ALA A 57 -29.54 12.38 -0.33
N ALA A 58 -28.35 12.66 -0.88
CA ALA A 58 -27.59 13.86 -0.56
C ALA A 58 -28.33 15.14 -0.96
N THR A 59 -28.89 15.21 -2.19
CA THR A 59 -29.68 16.36 -2.63
C THR A 59 -30.88 16.59 -1.74
N THR A 60 -31.57 15.51 -1.34
CA THR A 60 -32.74 15.58 -0.44
C THR A 60 -32.37 16.18 0.90
N ARG A 61 -31.25 15.73 1.47
CA ARG A 61 -30.76 16.19 2.76
C ARG A 61 -30.40 17.68 2.71
N VAL A 62 -29.55 18.09 1.77
CA VAL A 62 -29.08 19.48 1.67
C VAL A 62 -30.25 20.43 1.36
N LEU A 63 -31.17 20.03 0.47
CA LEU A 63 -32.38 20.83 0.20
C LEU A 63 -33.28 20.93 1.44
N GLY A 64 -33.38 19.86 2.24
CA GLY A 64 -34.09 19.87 3.51
C GLY A 64 -33.46 20.81 4.54
N GLU A 65 -32.14 20.77 4.68
CA GLU A 65 -31.36 21.66 5.57
C GLU A 65 -31.56 23.12 5.16
N LEU A 66 -31.46 23.44 3.86
CA LEU A 66 -31.67 24.78 3.32
C LEU A 66 -33.09 25.33 3.59
N LEU A 67 -34.08 24.44 3.68
CA LEU A 67 -35.48 24.76 3.97
C LEU A 67 -35.82 24.62 5.46
N ASP A 68 -34.82 24.60 6.35
CA ASP A 68 -34.96 24.50 7.82
C ASP A 68 -35.77 23.28 8.27
N HIS A 69 -35.76 22.20 7.47
CA HIS A 69 -36.58 21.02 7.68
C HIS A 69 -38.04 21.34 8.08
N ASP A 70 -38.63 22.38 7.47
CA ASP A 70 -39.97 22.83 7.84
C ASP A 70 -40.98 21.66 7.73
N PRO A 71 -41.67 21.28 8.83
CA PRO A 71 -42.60 20.15 8.83
C PRO A 71 -43.82 20.35 7.91
N HIS A 72 -44.03 21.57 7.41
CA HIS A 72 -45.02 21.86 6.38
C HIS A 72 -44.54 21.47 4.97
N PHE A 73 -43.29 21.04 4.82
CA PHE A 73 -42.64 20.71 3.57
C PHE A 73 -42.39 19.19 3.47
N SER A 74 -42.59 18.61 2.28
CA SER A 74 -42.20 17.22 2.06
C SER A 74 -40.71 17.12 1.76
N HIS A 75 -39.93 16.54 2.68
CA HIS A 75 -38.49 16.27 2.50
C HIS A 75 -38.20 15.04 1.63
N ARG A 76 -39.05 14.72 0.65
CA ARG A 76 -38.90 13.52 -0.19
C ARG A 76 -39.17 13.89 -1.65
N PHE A 77 -38.31 13.41 -2.54
CA PHE A 77 -38.62 13.43 -3.97
C PHE A 77 -39.69 12.38 -4.26
N SER A 78 -40.84 12.82 -4.77
CA SER A 78 -41.87 11.90 -5.23
C SER A 78 -41.54 11.36 -6.61
N ARG A 79 -41.67 10.05 -6.80
CA ARG A 79 -41.57 9.39 -8.12
C ARG A 79 -42.84 9.55 -8.96
N HIS A 80 -43.88 10.12 -8.36
CA HIS A 80 -45.19 10.31 -8.97
C HIS A 80 -45.73 11.70 -8.55
N PRO A 81 -45.95 12.63 -9.48
CA PRO A 81 -46.40 13.98 -9.13
C PRO A 81 -47.82 14.01 -8.56
N PHE A 82 -48.59 12.93 -8.71
CA PHE A 82 -49.98 12.88 -8.26
C PHE A 82 -50.08 12.39 -6.82
N TYR A 83 -50.79 13.19 -6.01
CA TYR A 83 -51.16 12.90 -4.63
C TYR A 83 -51.87 11.55 -4.51
N THR A 84 -51.37 10.66 -3.65
CA THR A 84 -51.91 9.30 -3.43
C THR A 84 -52.81 9.19 -2.20
N GLY A 85 -53.13 10.31 -1.54
CA GLY A 85 -54.03 10.30 -0.38
C GLY A 85 -55.51 10.31 -0.77
N LYS A 86 -56.39 10.18 0.23
CA LYS A 86 -57.84 10.03 0.04
C LYS A 86 -58.58 11.30 -0.42
N ALA A 87 -57.93 12.47 -0.42
CA ALA A 87 -58.51 13.76 -0.77
C ALA A 87 -57.75 14.45 -1.94
N PRO A 88 -58.03 14.10 -3.21
CA PRO A 88 -57.30 14.64 -4.37
C PRO A 88 -57.42 16.17 -4.52
N THR A 89 -58.43 16.79 -3.92
CA THR A 89 -58.65 18.24 -3.87
C THR A 89 -57.98 18.94 -2.68
N ALA A 90 -57.22 18.21 -1.84
CA ALA A 90 -56.59 18.76 -0.64
C ALA A 90 -55.60 19.90 -0.93
N TYR A 91 -55.06 19.96 -2.15
CA TYR A 91 -54.16 21.02 -2.59
C TYR A 91 -54.63 21.58 -3.94
N ARG A 92 -54.62 22.91 -4.06
CA ARG A 92 -54.70 23.61 -5.35
C ARG A 92 -53.30 23.70 -5.92
N TRP A 93 -53.08 23.10 -7.10
CA TRP A 93 -51.78 23.00 -7.74
C TRP A 93 -51.57 24.09 -8.78
N TYR A 94 -50.42 24.74 -8.72
CA TYR A 94 -49.99 25.80 -9.63
C TYR A 94 -48.70 25.38 -10.33
N ARG A 95 -48.74 25.28 -11.65
CA ARG A 95 -47.57 25.00 -12.48
C ARG A 95 -46.69 26.24 -12.56
N GLN A 96 -45.40 26.09 -12.26
CA GLN A 96 -44.39 27.13 -12.45
C GLN A 96 -43.62 26.92 -13.75
N HIS A 97 -43.12 25.71 -13.99
CA HIS A 97 -42.40 25.34 -15.21
C HIS A 97 -42.46 23.81 -15.47
N ASN A 98 -41.92 23.36 -16.61
CA ASN A 98 -41.80 21.94 -16.99
C ASN A 98 -40.34 21.45 -17.15
N ARG A 99 -39.35 22.26 -16.77
CA ARG A 99 -37.93 21.89 -16.85
C ARG A 99 -37.63 20.65 -16.00
N VAL A 100 -37.04 19.64 -16.63
CA VAL A 100 -36.42 18.50 -15.94
C VAL A 100 -35.03 18.93 -15.47
N MET A 101 -34.76 18.75 -14.18
CA MET A 101 -33.50 19.15 -13.57
C MET A 101 -32.55 17.97 -13.45
N ARG A 102 -31.30 18.16 -13.91
CA ARG A 102 -30.24 17.21 -13.59
C ARG A 102 -29.93 17.29 -12.12
N LEU A 103 -29.89 16.14 -11.46
CA LEU A 103 -29.77 16.08 -10.01
C LEU A 103 -28.40 16.60 -9.51
N GLY A 104 -27.36 16.50 -10.35
CA GLY A 104 -26.04 17.09 -10.11
C GLY A 104 -26.04 18.63 -10.16
N ASP A 105 -26.79 19.22 -11.08
CA ASP A 105 -26.89 20.68 -11.19
C ASP A 105 -27.73 21.25 -10.04
N LEU A 106 -28.81 20.55 -9.67
CA LEU A 106 -29.66 20.92 -8.54
C LEU A 106 -28.86 20.92 -7.22
N ILE A 107 -28.14 19.82 -6.91
CA ILE A 107 -27.38 19.76 -5.66
C ILE A 107 -26.23 20.76 -5.61
N LYS A 108 -25.62 21.08 -6.75
CA LYS A 108 -24.55 22.09 -6.83
C LYS A 108 -25.09 23.46 -6.41
N GLN A 109 -26.16 23.91 -7.05
CA GLN A 109 -26.79 25.20 -6.76
C GLN A 109 -27.32 25.28 -5.33
N VAL A 110 -27.93 24.20 -4.83
CA VAL A 110 -28.45 24.15 -3.45
C VAL A 110 -27.29 24.21 -2.43
N ARG A 111 -26.14 23.58 -2.70
CA ARG A 111 -24.95 23.68 -1.83
C ARG A 111 -24.35 25.08 -1.83
N ASP A 112 -24.26 25.71 -3.00
CA ASP A 112 -23.76 27.08 -3.14
C ASP A 112 -24.61 28.05 -2.32
N MET A 113 -25.93 27.90 -2.40
CA MET A 113 -26.88 28.70 -1.61
C MET A 113 -26.81 28.41 -0.10
N ALA A 114 -26.49 27.18 0.30
CA ALA A 114 -26.35 26.77 1.69
C ALA A 114 -24.97 27.13 2.30
N GLY A 115 -24.04 27.65 1.50
CA GLY A 115 -22.66 27.92 1.93
C GLY A 115 -21.86 26.66 2.22
N HIS A 116 -22.27 25.51 1.66
CA HIS A 116 -21.50 24.27 1.78
C HIS A 116 -20.34 24.29 0.80
N ASP A 117 -19.14 23.94 1.26
CA ASP A 117 -17.98 23.75 0.39
C ASP A 117 -18.36 22.77 -0.74
N GLN A 118 -18.21 23.22 -2.00
CA GLN A 118 -18.30 22.29 -3.12
C GLN A 118 -17.22 21.23 -2.94
N PHE A 119 -17.55 19.98 -3.25
CA PHE A 119 -16.54 18.94 -3.35
C PHE A 119 -15.57 19.37 -4.44
N ASP A 120 -14.41 19.91 -4.05
CA ASP A 120 -13.33 20.21 -4.96
C ASP A 120 -12.90 18.89 -5.57
N PRO A 121 -13.19 18.65 -6.87
CA PRO A 121 -12.66 17.49 -7.51
C PRO A 121 -11.16 17.74 -7.59
N THR A 122 -10.37 17.08 -6.73
CA THR A 122 -8.91 17.00 -6.91
C THR A 122 -8.65 16.82 -8.41
N PRO A 123 -7.89 17.72 -9.04
CA PRO A 123 -7.78 17.77 -10.49
C PRO A 123 -7.43 16.38 -10.99
N ARG A 124 -8.28 15.83 -11.88
CA ARG A 124 -8.11 14.47 -12.43
C ARG A 124 -6.75 14.28 -13.12
N GLN A 125 -6.11 15.39 -13.48
CA GLN A 125 -4.82 15.43 -14.13
C GLN A 125 -3.93 16.42 -13.38
N GLN A 126 -3.01 15.88 -12.57
CA GLN A 126 -2.05 16.66 -11.79
C GLN A 126 -0.83 17.12 -12.60
N PHE A 127 -0.64 16.57 -13.81
CA PHE A 127 0.52 16.82 -14.65
C PHE A 127 0.10 17.36 -16.01
N SER A 128 0.78 18.40 -16.48
CA SER A 128 0.55 19.05 -17.77
C SER A 128 0.90 18.13 -18.95
N SER A 129 1.80 17.16 -18.76
CA SER A 129 2.22 16.23 -19.81
C SER A 129 2.65 14.85 -19.28
N GLY A 130 2.68 13.86 -20.19
CA GLY A 130 3.21 12.52 -19.87
C GLY A 130 4.70 12.50 -19.54
N HIS A 131 5.48 13.45 -20.07
CA HIS A 131 6.90 13.61 -19.74
C HIS A 131 7.09 14.10 -18.31
N GLU A 132 6.27 15.07 -17.90
CA GLU A 132 6.28 15.60 -16.53
C GLU A 132 5.92 14.50 -15.52
N LEU A 133 4.93 13.66 -15.83
CA LEU A 133 4.59 12.49 -15.02
C LEU A 133 5.78 11.51 -14.90
N ILE A 134 6.49 11.23 -16.00
CA ILE A 134 7.65 10.33 -15.98
C ILE A 134 8.78 10.91 -15.11
N ASN A 135 9.07 12.20 -15.25
CA ASN A 135 10.13 12.87 -14.49
C ASN A 135 9.80 12.93 -13.00
N ALA A 136 8.58 13.33 -12.64
CA ALA A 136 8.12 13.35 -11.25
C ALA A 136 8.17 11.95 -10.59
N VAL A 137 7.91 10.89 -11.35
CA VAL A 137 8.01 9.51 -10.83
C VAL A 137 9.46 9.07 -10.67
N LYS A 138 10.38 9.54 -11.52
CA LYS A 138 11.82 9.29 -11.37
C LYS A 138 12.39 10.00 -10.16
N THR A 139 12.11 11.29 -9.98
CA THR A 139 12.58 12.06 -8.82
C THR A 139 12.09 11.44 -7.52
N ARG A 140 10.80 11.08 -7.42
CA ARG A 140 10.26 10.37 -6.26
C ARG A 140 10.95 9.04 -5.98
N ARG A 141 11.36 8.32 -7.03
CA ARG A 141 12.10 7.06 -6.86
C ARG A 141 13.50 7.34 -6.32
N GLU A 142 14.19 8.34 -6.84
CA GLU A 142 15.52 8.74 -6.41
C GLU A 142 15.50 9.23 -4.95
N GLU A 143 14.54 10.09 -4.60
CA GLU A 143 14.28 10.53 -3.22
C GLU A 143 14.01 9.35 -2.28
N ALA A 144 13.17 8.40 -2.69
CA ALA A 144 12.88 7.21 -1.89
C ALA A 144 14.09 6.28 -1.74
N GLN A 145 14.95 6.19 -2.76
CA GLN A 145 16.20 5.43 -2.70
C GLN A 145 17.23 6.11 -1.79
N ALA A 146 17.37 7.43 -1.88
CA ALA A 146 18.24 8.22 -1.02
C ALA A 146 17.78 8.16 0.44
N PHE A 147 16.47 8.33 0.69
CA PHE A 147 15.89 8.18 2.02
C PHE A 147 16.11 6.76 2.58
N LYS A 148 15.95 5.73 1.76
CA LYS A 148 16.21 4.35 2.17
C LYS A 148 17.68 4.13 2.54
N ALA A 149 18.61 4.66 1.77
CA ALA A 149 20.04 4.56 2.07
C ALA A 149 20.36 5.29 3.39
N LEU A 150 19.87 6.52 3.56
CA LEU A 150 20.06 7.30 4.77
C LEU A 150 19.43 6.63 6.00
N ALA A 151 18.24 6.04 5.87
CA ALA A 151 17.62 5.28 6.94
C ALA A 151 18.41 4.00 7.28
N GLN A 152 19.02 3.34 6.29
CA GLN A 152 19.87 2.18 6.52
C GLN A 152 21.19 2.56 7.22
N ASP A 153 21.78 3.70 6.86
CA ASP A 153 22.99 4.22 7.49
C ASP A 153 22.71 4.65 8.94
N VAL A 154 21.61 5.39 9.16
CA VAL A 154 21.16 5.81 10.50
C VAL A 154 20.78 4.61 11.37
N ASP A 155 20.03 3.64 10.84
CA ASP A 155 19.69 2.42 11.58
C ASP A 155 20.95 1.60 11.91
N ALA A 156 21.96 1.56 11.02
CA ALA A 156 23.23 0.89 11.27
C ALA A 156 24.07 1.59 12.35
N GLU A 157 24.07 2.93 12.40
CA GLU A 157 24.72 3.71 13.45
C GLU A 157 24.00 3.61 14.81
N ILE A 158 22.67 3.56 14.80
CA ILE A 158 21.83 3.55 16.02
C ILE A 158 21.74 2.16 16.67
N ALA A 159 21.69 1.08 15.89
CA ALA A 159 21.34 -0.26 16.40
C ALA A 159 22.41 -0.91 17.32
N GLY A 160 23.63 -0.37 17.37
CA GLY A 160 24.73 -0.90 18.18
C GLY A 160 24.94 -0.20 19.53
N GLY A 161 24.66 1.11 19.64
CA GLY A 161 25.13 1.93 20.76
C GLY A 161 24.07 2.37 21.78
N LEU A 162 22.83 2.59 21.37
CA LEU A 162 21.87 3.33 22.22
C LEU A 162 21.15 2.49 23.28
N ASP A 163 21.06 1.16 23.11
CA ASP A 163 20.51 0.27 24.16
C ASP A 163 21.37 0.29 25.44
N GLN A 164 22.65 0.72 25.35
CA GLN A 164 23.52 0.86 26.52
C GLN A 164 23.28 2.16 27.30
N TYR A 165 22.62 3.14 26.67
CA TYR A 165 22.37 4.46 27.23
C TYR A 165 20.87 4.73 27.49
N ASP A 166 19.99 3.77 27.23
CA ASP A 166 18.56 3.89 27.52
C ASP A 166 18.30 3.56 29.00
N PRO A 167 17.99 4.56 29.85
CA PRO A 167 17.77 4.35 31.28
C PRO A 167 16.49 3.54 31.59
N GLU A 168 15.62 3.31 30.59
CA GLU A 168 14.42 2.48 30.75
C GLU A 168 14.66 0.98 30.52
N LEU A 169 15.87 0.58 30.07
CA LEU A 169 16.23 -0.83 29.88
C LEU A 169 16.77 -1.41 31.19
N ILE A 170 16.13 -2.47 31.66
CA ILE A 170 16.60 -3.27 32.80
C ILE A 170 17.29 -4.50 32.21
N ASP A 171 18.57 -4.69 32.50
CA ASP A 171 19.41 -5.76 31.91
C ASP A 171 19.29 -5.86 30.37
N GLY A 172 19.17 -4.72 29.69
CA GLY A 172 19.02 -4.65 28.23
C GLY A 172 17.62 -4.97 27.70
N VAL A 173 16.63 -5.15 28.59
CA VAL A 173 15.23 -5.48 28.25
C VAL A 173 14.29 -4.36 28.71
N ARG A 174 13.39 -3.94 27.82
CA ARG A 174 12.35 -2.95 28.16
C ARG A 174 11.16 -3.64 28.81
N VAL A 175 11.11 -3.63 30.13
CA VAL A 175 10.02 -4.27 30.89
C VAL A 175 8.73 -3.47 30.75
N LEU A 176 7.67 -4.13 30.26
CA LEU A 176 6.34 -3.55 30.20
C LEU A 176 5.61 -3.80 31.52
N TRP A 177 5.04 -2.74 32.09
CA TRP A 177 4.31 -2.78 33.36
C TRP A 177 2.79 -2.77 33.09
N ILE A 178 2.07 -3.71 33.68
CA ILE A 178 0.59 -3.73 33.67
C ILE A 178 0.07 -2.80 34.75
N THR A 179 0.65 -2.92 35.94
CA THR A 179 0.44 -2.07 37.12
C THR A 179 1.79 -1.90 37.81
N GLN A 180 1.91 -0.91 38.72
CA GLN A 180 3.16 -0.71 39.47
C GLN A 180 3.55 -2.02 40.19
N GLY A 181 4.77 -2.50 39.93
CA GLY A 181 5.30 -3.76 40.49
C GLY A 181 4.88 -5.04 39.77
N THR A 182 3.99 -4.98 38.76
CA THR A 182 3.53 -6.16 38.00
C THR A 182 3.86 -6.03 36.51
N ALA A 183 4.78 -6.86 36.02
CA ALA A 183 5.19 -6.86 34.61
C ALA A 183 4.32 -7.75 33.72
N ALA A 184 4.15 -7.32 32.47
CA ALA A 184 3.65 -8.10 31.34
C ALA A 184 4.78 -8.97 30.78
N ARG A 185 5.02 -10.11 31.43
CA ARG A 185 6.16 -11.01 31.16
C ARG A 185 6.22 -11.50 29.71
N ASP A 186 5.12 -12.07 29.21
CA ASP A 186 5.06 -12.61 27.85
C ASP A 186 5.19 -11.55 26.76
N GLU A 187 4.56 -10.39 26.95
CA GLU A 187 4.63 -9.31 25.97
C GLU A 187 6.02 -8.68 25.94
N THR A 188 6.63 -8.49 27.10
CA THR A 188 8.03 -8.04 27.23
C THR A 188 8.96 -9.01 26.50
N ALA A 189 8.84 -10.31 26.79
CA ALA A 189 9.65 -11.36 26.20
C ALA A 189 9.47 -11.45 24.67
N PHE A 190 8.23 -11.37 24.19
CA PHE A 190 7.92 -11.42 22.76
C PHE A 190 8.45 -10.21 22.00
N ARG A 191 8.30 -8.99 22.54
CA ARG A 191 8.84 -7.77 21.92
C ARG A 191 10.37 -7.78 21.89
N HIS A 192 11.01 -8.25 22.96
CA HIS A 192 12.46 -8.39 23.00
C HIS A 192 12.96 -9.42 21.97
N ALA A 193 12.27 -10.55 21.84
CA ALA A 193 12.56 -11.56 20.82
C ALA A 193 12.40 -11.02 19.39
N LEU A 194 11.37 -10.20 19.12
CA LEU A 194 11.20 -9.51 17.83
C LEU A 194 12.34 -8.53 17.55
N LYS A 195 12.71 -7.68 18.52
CA LYS A 195 13.81 -6.72 18.40
C LYS A 195 15.13 -7.44 18.08
N THR A 196 15.42 -8.51 18.81
CA THR A 196 16.60 -9.35 18.58
C THR A 196 16.56 -10.03 17.22
N GLY A 197 15.41 -10.54 16.80
CA GLY A 197 15.25 -11.14 15.47
C GLY A 197 15.50 -10.15 14.33
N HIS A 198 15.02 -8.92 14.43
CA HIS A 198 15.30 -7.85 13.47
C HIS A 198 16.80 -7.49 13.44
N ARG A 199 17.45 -7.42 14.61
CA ARG A 199 18.90 -7.21 14.73
C ARG A 199 19.71 -8.32 14.05
N LEU A 200 19.39 -9.58 14.33
CA LEU A 200 20.04 -10.73 13.67
C LEU A 200 19.89 -10.68 12.14
N ARG A 201 18.71 -10.28 11.66
CA ARG A 201 18.44 -10.11 10.22
C ARG A 201 19.27 -8.96 9.62
N GLN A 202 19.39 -7.83 10.30
CA GLN A 202 20.19 -6.69 9.86
C GLN A 202 21.69 -7.05 9.80
N GLN A 203 22.19 -7.80 10.78
CA GLN A 203 23.58 -8.28 10.84
C GLN A 203 23.89 -9.43 9.86
N GLY A 204 22.91 -9.88 9.08
CA GLY A 204 23.07 -10.99 8.13
C GLY A 204 23.24 -12.37 8.79
N GLN A 205 23.00 -12.49 10.09
CA GLN A 205 23.11 -13.75 10.82
C GLN A 205 21.88 -14.64 10.57
N ARG A 206 22.05 -15.97 10.76
CA ARG A 206 20.95 -16.92 10.57
C ARG A 206 19.93 -16.77 11.70
N LEU A 207 18.68 -16.50 11.33
CA LEU A 207 17.56 -16.39 12.25
C LEU A 207 17.08 -17.80 12.69
N THR A 208 17.76 -18.37 13.68
CA THR A 208 17.46 -19.70 14.23
C THR A 208 16.38 -19.64 15.30
N ASP A 209 15.58 -20.71 15.43
CA ASP A 209 14.54 -20.79 16.46
C ASP A 209 15.18 -20.74 17.87
N ALA A 210 16.37 -21.33 18.05
CA ALA A 210 17.11 -21.31 19.32
C ALA A 210 17.46 -19.88 19.76
N ALA A 211 18.07 -19.06 18.90
CA ALA A 211 18.45 -17.70 19.26
C ALA A 211 17.24 -16.81 19.61
N ILE A 212 16.08 -17.06 18.98
CA ILE A 212 14.83 -16.36 19.31
C ILE A 212 14.28 -16.84 20.66
N ILE A 213 14.35 -18.14 20.94
CA ILE A 213 13.92 -18.72 22.23
C ILE A 213 14.81 -18.18 23.36
N ASP A 214 16.13 -18.18 23.19
CA ASP A 214 17.08 -17.67 24.19
C ASP A 214 16.80 -16.19 24.52
N ALA A 215 16.55 -15.37 23.49
CA ALA A 215 16.20 -13.96 23.66
C ALA A 215 14.85 -13.75 24.37
N TYR A 216 13.89 -14.66 24.16
CA TYR A 216 12.60 -14.65 24.82
C TYR A 216 12.74 -15.06 26.30
N GLU A 217 13.46 -16.16 26.58
CA GLU A 217 13.67 -16.66 27.94
C GLU A 217 14.41 -15.64 28.81
N HIS A 218 15.45 -15.01 28.27
CA HIS A 218 16.18 -13.93 28.92
C HIS A 218 15.23 -12.81 29.37
N ALA A 219 14.45 -12.27 28.42
CA ALA A 219 13.54 -11.16 28.70
C ALA A 219 12.36 -11.54 29.61
N TYR A 220 11.88 -12.78 29.53
CA TYR A 220 10.86 -13.28 30.45
C TYR A 220 11.41 -13.33 31.88
N ASN A 221 12.63 -13.83 32.08
CA ASN A 221 13.26 -13.93 33.40
C ASN A 221 13.56 -12.54 33.99
N VAL A 222 14.02 -11.58 33.18
CA VAL A 222 14.20 -10.19 33.62
C VAL A 222 12.86 -9.58 34.05
N ALA A 223 11.82 -9.72 33.24
CA ALA A 223 10.48 -9.23 33.59
C ALA A 223 9.90 -9.90 34.86
N HIS A 224 10.20 -11.18 35.08
CA HIS A 224 9.78 -11.91 36.26
C HIS A 224 10.54 -11.46 37.52
N THR A 225 11.85 -11.25 37.41
CA THR A 225 12.70 -10.82 38.53
C THR A 225 12.30 -9.45 39.05
N HIS A 226 11.98 -8.51 38.14
CA HIS A 226 11.65 -7.13 38.52
C HIS A 226 10.15 -6.88 38.70
N GLY A 227 9.27 -7.68 38.09
CA GLY A 227 7.82 -7.46 38.09
C GLY A 227 6.98 -8.72 38.35
N GLY A 228 7.54 -9.70 39.06
CA GLY A 228 6.89 -10.95 39.43
C GLY A 228 5.66 -10.75 40.33
N ALA A 229 5.71 -9.76 41.24
CA ALA A 229 4.66 -9.47 42.22
C ALA A 229 4.24 -10.71 43.06
N GLY A 230 5.21 -11.56 43.41
CA GLY A 230 4.98 -12.80 44.17
C GLY A 230 4.29 -13.93 43.38
N ARG A 231 4.07 -13.77 42.08
CA ARG A 231 3.56 -14.85 41.21
C ARG A 231 4.67 -15.83 40.87
N ASP A 232 4.33 -17.10 40.72
CA ASP A 232 5.27 -18.13 40.28
C ASP A 232 5.76 -17.91 38.84
N ASN A 233 6.92 -18.49 38.53
CA ASN A 233 7.51 -18.47 37.20
C ASN A 233 6.78 -19.46 36.27
N GLU A 234 5.74 -18.97 35.60
CA GLU A 234 4.94 -19.72 34.62
C GLU A 234 5.54 -19.59 33.21
N MET A 235 6.79 -20.02 33.04
CA MET A 235 7.42 -20.05 31.72
C MET A 235 6.66 -21.01 30.78
N PRO A 236 6.30 -20.59 29.55
CA PRO A 236 5.63 -21.47 28.61
C PRO A 236 6.45 -22.74 28.28
N PRO A 237 5.81 -23.90 28.06
CA PRO A 237 6.51 -25.13 27.74
C PRO A 237 7.29 -25.00 26.43
N MET A 238 8.32 -25.85 26.25
CA MET A 238 9.24 -25.77 25.10
C MET A 238 8.51 -25.80 23.73
N ARG A 239 7.44 -26.59 23.62
CA ARG A 239 6.61 -26.68 22.40
C ARG A 239 6.00 -25.33 21.99
N ASP A 240 5.55 -24.55 22.96
CA ASP A 240 4.92 -23.26 22.70
C ASP A 240 5.96 -22.20 22.37
N ARG A 241 7.12 -22.24 23.03
CA ARG A 241 8.28 -21.39 22.72
C ARG A 241 8.79 -21.61 21.29
N GLN A 242 8.85 -22.87 20.83
CA GLN A 242 9.17 -23.18 19.44
C GLN A 242 8.13 -22.62 18.46
N THR A 243 6.85 -22.69 18.80
CA THR A 243 5.76 -22.13 17.97
C THR A 243 5.84 -20.61 17.91
N MET A 244 6.10 -19.97 19.05
CA MET A 244 6.33 -18.53 19.17
C MET A 244 7.54 -18.11 18.34
N ALA A 245 8.67 -18.82 18.42
CA ALA A 245 9.87 -18.51 17.65
C ALA A 245 9.64 -18.55 16.14
N ARG A 246 8.85 -19.54 15.66
CA ARG A 246 8.43 -19.60 14.26
C ARG A 246 7.56 -18.42 13.85
N ARG A 247 6.68 -17.93 14.74
CA ARG A 247 5.86 -16.73 14.50
C ARG A 247 6.72 -15.47 14.46
N VAL A 248 7.62 -15.27 15.41
CA VAL A 248 8.59 -14.17 15.43
C VAL A 248 9.41 -14.19 14.13
N ARG A 249 9.95 -15.34 13.73
CA ARG A 249 10.66 -15.48 12.45
C ARG A 249 9.77 -15.13 11.26
N GLY A 250 8.50 -15.54 11.29
CA GLY A 250 7.49 -15.15 10.32
C GLY A 250 7.34 -13.63 10.24
N TYR A 251 7.12 -12.93 11.36
CA TYR A 251 7.01 -11.48 11.41
C TYR A 251 8.28 -10.78 10.92
N VAL A 252 9.45 -11.23 11.41
CA VAL A 252 10.74 -10.64 11.05
C VAL A 252 11.06 -10.81 9.58
N THR A 253 10.66 -11.92 8.93
CA THR A 253 10.94 -12.19 7.51
C THR A 253 9.87 -11.63 6.57
N GLN A 254 8.60 -11.71 6.96
CA GLN A 254 7.44 -11.30 6.16
C GLN A 254 7.06 -9.84 6.35
N SER A 255 7.69 -9.10 7.26
CA SER A 255 7.39 -7.70 7.56
C SER A 255 7.23 -6.88 6.27
N LYS A 256 5.98 -6.77 5.80
CA LYS A 256 5.47 -5.52 5.26
C LYS A 256 5.67 -4.56 6.41
N SER A 257 6.55 -3.58 6.26
CA SER A 257 6.64 -2.49 7.21
C SER A 257 5.23 -1.93 7.40
N GLU A 258 4.64 -2.21 8.56
CA GLU A 258 3.37 -1.64 9.01
C GLU A 258 3.59 -0.20 9.53
N THR A 259 4.83 0.28 9.48
CA THR A 259 5.16 1.70 9.43
C THR A 259 4.57 2.29 8.15
N TYR A 260 3.58 3.17 8.30
CA TYR A 260 2.78 3.86 7.27
C TYR A 260 1.52 3.15 6.74
N SER A 261 0.80 2.41 7.59
CA SER A 261 -0.65 2.24 7.39
C SER A 261 -1.39 3.41 8.06
N GLY A 262 -1.45 4.54 7.35
CA GLY A 262 -2.14 5.73 7.83
C GLY A 262 -1.79 6.91 6.94
N SER A 263 -2.79 7.43 6.22
CA SER A 263 -2.72 8.53 5.25
C SER A 263 -2.03 8.20 3.92
N SER A 264 -2.63 8.68 2.84
CA SER A 264 -1.98 8.76 1.54
C SER A 264 -0.73 9.61 1.69
N ALA A 265 0.42 8.99 1.96
CA ALA A 265 1.70 9.68 2.03
C ALA A 265 1.84 10.54 0.76
N PRO A 266 2.01 11.86 0.89
CA PRO A 266 2.13 12.78 -0.25
C PRO A 266 3.40 12.37 -1.01
N GLY A 267 3.24 11.59 -2.08
CA GLY A 267 4.35 10.97 -2.79
C GLY A 267 4.04 9.60 -3.41
N LYS A 268 2.99 8.90 -2.98
CA LYS A 268 2.57 7.65 -3.66
C LYS A 268 1.83 7.98 -4.96
N ALA A 269 2.35 7.46 -6.08
CA ALA A 269 1.70 7.58 -7.39
C ALA A 269 0.27 7.04 -7.33
N THR A 270 -0.70 7.82 -7.82
CA THR A 270 -2.12 7.44 -7.81
C THR A 270 -2.40 6.24 -8.73
N SER A 271 -3.56 5.61 -8.59
CA SER A 271 -3.94 4.45 -9.43
C SER A 271 -4.06 4.82 -10.91
N SER A 272 -4.50 6.04 -11.21
CA SER A 272 -4.56 6.61 -12.56
C SER A 272 -3.17 6.85 -13.15
N GLU A 273 -2.25 7.44 -12.37
CA GLU A 273 -0.85 7.61 -12.77
C GLU A 273 -0.18 6.28 -13.12
N ARG A 274 -0.37 5.25 -12.27
CA ARG A 274 0.17 3.91 -12.55
C ARG A 274 -0.37 3.32 -13.85
N LYS A 275 -1.68 3.48 -14.13
CA LYS A 275 -2.28 3.03 -15.39
C LYS A 275 -1.75 3.81 -16.60
N ALA A 276 -1.57 5.12 -16.46
CA ALA A 276 -1.01 5.98 -17.50
C ALA A 276 0.44 5.56 -17.84
N LEU A 277 1.30 5.37 -16.83
CA LEU A 277 2.66 4.88 -17.00
C LEU A 277 2.69 3.49 -17.66
N ALA A 278 1.85 2.56 -17.22
CA ALA A 278 1.77 1.22 -17.81
C ALA A 278 1.36 1.28 -19.29
N THR A 279 0.42 2.16 -19.65
CA THR A 279 0.00 2.35 -21.04
C THR A 279 1.09 3.00 -21.87
N MET A 280 1.78 4.02 -21.35
CA MET A 280 2.91 4.65 -22.03
C MET A 280 4.06 3.66 -22.25
N GLY A 281 4.42 2.87 -21.24
CA GLY A 281 5.42 1.81 -21.35
C GLY A 281 5.05 0.75 -22.40
N ARG A 282 3.78 0.32 -22.43
CA ARG A 282 3.28 -0.63 -23.44
C ARG A 282 3.33 -0.05 -24.86
N ARG A 283 2.96 1.23 -25.03
CA ARG A 283 3.05 1.92 -26.34
C ARG A 283 4.50 2.09 -26.78
N GLY A 284 5.40 2.48 -25.87
CA GLY A 284 6.83 2.59 -26.13
C GLY A 284 7.44 1.25 -26.56
N GLY A 285 7.11 0.16 -25.86
CA GLY A 285 7.54 -1.19 -26.22
C GLY A 285 7.04 -1.63 -27.60
N LYS A 286 5.77 -1.36 -27.93
CA LYS A 286 5.24 -1.62 -29.28
C LYS A 286 5.97 -0.82 -30.35
N LYS A 287 6.23 0.47 -30.13
CA LYS A 287 6.95 1.32 -31.08
C LYS A 287 8.40 0.87 -31.24
N ALA A 288 9.07 0.44 -30.17
CA ALA A 288 10.39 -0.14 -30.23
C ALA A 288 10.41 -1.44 -31.05
N ALA A 289 9.45 -2.35 -30.80
CA ALA A 289 9.31 -3.60 -31.56
C ALA A 289 8.98 -3.36 -33.04
N GLU A 290 8.17 -2.34 -33.35
CA GLU A 290 7.88 -1.91 -34.72
C GLU A 290 9.15 -1.42 -35.42
N ARG A 291 9.96 -0.58 -34.76
CA ARG A 291 11.24 -0.09 -35.30
C ARG A 291 12.19 -1.22 -35.69
N TRP A 292 12.28 -2.27 -34.86
CA TRP A 292 13.08 -3.45 -35.19
C TRP A 292 12.60 -4.20 -36.43
N LYS A 293 11.32 -4.10 -36.80
CA LYS A 293 10.74 -4.74 -37.99
C LYS A 293 10.83 -3.87 -39.23
N THR A 294 10.60 -2.56 -39.08
CA THR A 294 10.48 -1.63 -40.21
C THR A 294 11.82 -1.04 -40.63
N ASP A 295 12.73 -0.79 -39.68
CA ASP A 295 14.02 -0.17 -39.92
C ASP A 295 15.12 -0.78 -39.02
N PRO A 296 15.51 -2.03 -39.29
CA PRO A 296 16.49 -2.76 -38.48
C PRO A 296 17.90 -2.17 -38.57
N ASP A 297 18.20 -1.38 -39.60
CA ASP A 297 19.49 -0.73 -39.81
C ASP A 297 19.47 0.77 -39.50
N GLY A 298 18.33 1.28 -39.03
CA GLY A 298 18.18 2.65 -38.56
C GLY A 298 19.08 2.98 -37.38
N LYS A 299 19.36 4.28 -37.22
CA LYS A 299 20.24 4.82 -36.17
C LYS A 299 19.88 4.32 -34.76
N TYR A 300 18.59 4.18 -34.46
CA TYR A 300 18.11 3.64 -33.18
C TYR A 300 18.46 2.15 -33.01
N ALA A 301 18.14 1.32 -34.01
CA ALA A 301 18.36 -0.13 -33.95
C ALA A 301 19.86 -0.46 -33.90
N GLN A 302 20.69 0.26 -34.67
CA GLN A 302 22.15 0.13 -34.64
C GLN A 302 22.76 0.55 -33.30
N ALA A 303 22.28 1.66 -32.70
CA ALA A 303 22.73 2.07 -31.38
C ALA A 303 22.40 1.03 -30.29
N GLU A 304 21.20 0.44 -30.32
CA GLU A 304 20.83 -0.63 -29.39
C GLU A 304 21.58 -1.94 -29.65
N ARG A 305 21.83 -2.31 -30.91
CA ARG A 305 22.73 -3.44 -31.26
C ARG A 305 24.12 -3.22 -30.69
N LYS A 306 24.68 -2.01 -30.83
CA LYS A 306 26.01 -1.67 -30.32
C LYS A 306 26.10 -1.83 -28.79
N LYS A 307 25.12 -1.32 -28.05
CA LYS A 307 25.03 -1.53 -26.59
C LYS A 307 24.95 -3.02 -26.23
N LEU A 308 24.17 -3.78 -26.98
CA LEU A 308 24.05 -5.23 -26.75
C LEU A 308 25.37 -5.95 -27.03
N THR A 309 26.07 -5.59 -28.10
CA THR A 309 27.38 -6.18 -28.43
C THR A 309 28.43 -5.84 -27.37
N GLU A 310 28.46 -4.60 -26.88
CA GLU A 310 29.35 -4.18 -25.78
C GLU A 310 29.04 -4.97 -24.50
N ALA A 311 27.76 -5.08 -24.11
CA ALA A 311 27.36 -5.86 -22.95
C ALA A 311 27.70 -7.36 -23.09
N ASN A 312 27.54 -7.93 -24.28
CA ASN A 312 27.89 -9.33 -24.55
C ASN A 312 29.40 -9.55 -24.53
N ALA A 313 30.20 -8.60 -25.01
CA ALA A 313 31.65 -8.66 -24.93
C ALA A 313 32.11 -8.67 -23.47
N VAL A 314 31.58 -7.77 -22.64
CA VAL A 314 31.86 -7.71 -21.20
C VAL A 314 31.45 -9.02 -20.50
N ARG A 315 30.25 -9.55 -20.77
CA ARG A 315 29.80 -10.84 -20.21
C ARG A 315 30.68 -12.00 -20.62
N THR A 316 31.16 -12.01 -21.86
CA THR A 316 32.06 -13.05 -22.36
C THR A 316 33.38 -13.03 -21.63
N ILE A 317 33.96 -11.84 -21.41
CA ILE A 317 35.21 -11.66 -20.66
C ILE A 317 35.00 -12.05 -19.20
N SER A 318 33.94 -11.56 -18.55
CA SER A 318 33.59 -11.92 -17.17
C SER A 318 33.42 -13.43 -17.00
N GLY A 319 32.73 -14.10 -17.92
CA GLY A 319 32.59 -15.55 -17.92
C GLY A 319 33.92 -16.31 -18.08
N LYS A 320 34.85 -15.80 -18.90
CA LYS A 320 36.21 -16.34 -19.01
C LYS A 320 36.99 -16.15 -17.71
N ALA A 321 36.91 -14.95 -17.10
CA ALA A 321 37.58 -14.64 -15.84
C ALA A 321 37.10 -15.56 -14.71
N SER A 322 35.80 -15.75 -14.56
CA SER A 322 35.24 -16.67 -13.55
C SER A 322 35.69 -18.12 -13.77
N LYS A 323 35.75 -18.60 -15.03
CA LYS A 323 36.29 -19.94 -15.32
C LYS A 323 37.76 -20.07 -14.93
N ALA A 324 38.57 -19.05 -15.22
CA ALA A 324 39.98 -19.03 -14.87
C ALA A 324 40.19 -19.04 -13.35
N GLN A 325 39.40 -18.26 -12.60
CA GLN A 325 39.42 -18.25 -11.13
C GLN A 325 39.08 -19.63 -10.54
N ILE A 326 38.03 -20.29 -11.05
CA ILE A 326 37.68 -21.65 -10.62
C ILE A 326 38.84 -22.61 -10.91
N ALA A 327 39.39 -22.60 -12.12
CA ALA A 327 40.51 -23.47 -12.48
C ALA A 327 41.73 -23.24 -11.59
N ALA A 328 42.10 -21.98 -11.35
CA ALA A 328 43.20 -21.60 -10.47
C ALA A 328 43.01 -22.12 -9.04
N TRP A 329 41.79 -22.06 -8.51
CA TRP A 329 41.46 -22.58 -7.19
C TRP A 329 41.60 -24.11 -7.10
N PHE A 330 41.22 -24.85 -8.16
CA PHE A 330 41.47 -26.30 -8.21
C PHE A 330 42.98 -26.61 -8.22
N TYR A 331 43.78 -25.87 -9.00
CA TYR A 331 45.22 -26.07 -9.05
C TYR A 331 45.91 -25.73 -7.73
N SER A 332 45.53 -24.64 -7.06
CA SER A 332 46.12 -24.24 -5.78
C SER A 332 45.80 -25.26 -4.68
N ALA A 333 44.55 -25.74 -4.63
CA ALA A 333 44.15 -26.76 -3.66
C ALA A 333 44.87 -28.09 -3.88
N TYR A 334 45.05 -28.51 -5.13
CA TYR A 334 45.84 -29.72 -5.44
C TYR A 334 47.31 -29.54 -5.08
N ALA A 335 47.89 -28.36 -5.31
CA ALA A 335 49.27 -28.09 -4.94
C ALA A 335 49.51 -28.20 -3.43
N GLN A 336 48.55 -27.75 -2.61
CA GLN A 336 48.62 -27.77 -1.15
C GLN A 336 48.32 -29.15 -0.55
N THR A 337 47.27 -29.82 -1.03
CA THR A 337 46.72 -31.03 -0.38
C THR A 337 47.04 -32.32 -1.11
N LYS A 338 47.62 -32.23 -2.32
CA LYS A 338 47.81 -33.35 -3.25
C LYS A 338 46.50 -34.07 -3.65
N ALA A 339 45.35 -33.44 -3.42
CA ALA A 339 44.02 -33.97 -3.76
C ALA A 339 43.15 -32.92 -4.42
N TRP A 340 42.26 -33.36 -5.33
CA TRP A 340 41.33 -32.44 -6.00
C TRP A 340 40.14 -32.08 -5.08
N PRO A 341 39.74 -30.80 -5.00
CA PRO A 341 38.52 -30.40 -4.32
C PRO A 341 37.25 -31.00 -4.94
N LEU A 342 36.16 -30.99 -4.17
CA LEU A 342 34.87 -31.41 -4.70
C LEU A 342 34.23 -30.28 -5.52
N VAL A 343 33.55 -30.66 -6.60
CA VAL A 343 32.74 -29.73 -7.42
C VAL A 343 31.72 -28.96 -6.56
N LYS A 344 31.16 -29.61 -5.54
CA LYS A 344 30.19 -29.01 -4.62
C LYS A 344 30.81 -27.94 -3.73
N GLU A 345 32.07 -28.10 -3.31
CA GLU A 345 32.80 -27.12 -2.51
C GLU A 345 33.08 -25.88 -3.36
N ALA A 346 33.59 -26.06 -4.58
CA ALA A 346 33.79 -24.98 -5.54
C ALA A 346 32.49 -24.23 -5.89
N ALA A 347 31.38 -24.97 -6.05
CA ALA A 347 30.08 -24.36 -6.33
C ALA A 347 29.61 -23.46 -5.19
N SER A 348 29.86 -23.87 -3.94
CA SER A 348 29.59 -23.05 -2.75
C SER A 348 30.51 -21.84 -2.67
N GLU A 349 31.82 -22.03 -2.88
CA GLU A 349 32.84 -20.98 -2.78
C GLU A 349 32.59 -19.84 -3.77
N PHE A 350 32.34 -20.19 -5.04
CA PHE A 350 32.15 -19.21 -6.11
C PHE A 350 30.69 -18.82 -6.32
N ASN A 351 29.76 -19.36 -5.53
CA ASN A 351 28.32 -19.16 -5.66
C ASN A 351 27.81 -19.40 -7.10
N VAL A 352 28.24 -20.50 -7.71
CA VAL A 352 27.87 -20.89 -9.08
C VAL A 352 27.32 -22.31 -9.12
N SER A 353 26.58 -22.65 -10.17
CA SER A 353 26.10 -24.02 -10.36
C SER A 353 27.26 -25.02 -10.51
N GLU A 354 27.07 -26.25 -10.03
CA GLU A 354 28.04 -27.34 -10.24
C GLU A 354 28.34 -27.57 -11.73
N LYS A 355 27.37 -27.32 -12.62
CA LYS A 355 27.55 -27.42 -14.07
C LYS A 355 28.54 -26.39 -14.59
N THR A 356 28.52 -25.18 -14.05
CA THR A 356 29.49 -24.10 -14.39
C THR A 356 30.89 -24.51 -13.96
N VAL A 357 31.04 -25.05 -12.74
CA VAL A 357 32.32 -25.56 -12.23
C VAL A 357 32.84 -26.69 -13.11
N ARG A 358 32.03 -27.71 -13.40
CA ARG A 358 32.44 -28.83 -14.27
C ARG A 358 32.90 -28.35 -15.65
N ARG A 359 32.26 -27.31 -16.20
CA ARG A 359 32.66 -26.73 -17.47
C ARG A 359 34.01 -26.02 -17.37
N ALA A 360 34.24 -25.24 -16.31
CA ALA A 360 35.52 -24.57 -16.07
C ALA A 360 36.67 -25.58 -15.90
N VAL A 361 36.46 -26.61 -15.08
CA VAL A 361 37.41 -27.69 -14.81
C VAL A 361 37.73 -28.48 -16.08
N LYS A 362 36.71 -28.82 -16.88
CA LYS A 362 36.89 -29.49 -18.18
C LYS A 362 37.67 -28.62 -19.17
N ASP A 363 37.31 -27.35 -19.28
CA ASP A 363 37.99 -26.40 -20.18
C ASP A 363 39.47 -26.20 -19.78
N ALA A 364 39.80 -26.33 -18.49
CA ALA A 364 41.16 -26.31 -17.97
C ALA A 364 41.92 -27.65 -18.08
N GLY A 365 41.29 -28.71 -18.59
CA GLY A 365 41.93 -30.03 -18.74
C GLY A 365 42.11 -30.80 -17.42
N ILE A 366 41.44 -30.39 -16.34
CA ILE A 366 41.50 -31.08 -15.05
C ILE A 366 40.60 -32.31 -15.09
N VAL A 367 41.17 -33.49 -14.83
CA VAL A 367 40.42 -34.75 -14.76
C VAL A 367 40.12 -35.07 -13.29
N LEU A 368 38.88 -34.83 -12.87
CA LEU A 368 38.43 -35.17 -11.52
C LEU A 368 38.23 -36.67 -11.36
N PRO A 369 38.54 -37.25 -10.18
CA PRO A 369 38.29 -38.66 -9.89
C PRO A 369 36.80 -39.00 -10.08
N ARG A 370 36.51 -40.11 -10.78
CA ARG A 370 35.15 -40.61 -10.95
C ARG A 370 34.80 -41.57 -9.81
N GLY A 371 33.74 -41.27 -9.05
CA GLY A 371 33.24 -42.11 -7.97
C GLY A 371 32.87 -41.32 -6.72
N ARG A 372 32.11 -41.94 -5.82
CA ARG A 372 31.78 -41.35 -4.51
C ARG A 372 32.98 -41.55 -3.60
N THR A 373 33.77 -40.51 -3.35
CA THR A 373 34.79 -40.56 -2.31
C THR A 373 34.11 -40.83 -0.96
N LYS A 374 34.56 -41.86 -0.23
CA LYS A 374 34.11 -42.08 1.15
C LYS A 374 34.60 -40.89 1.97
N LYS A 375 33.73 -40.37 2.83
CA LYS A 375 33.98 -39.18 3.67
C LYS A 375 35.19 -39.33 4.63
N LEU A 376 35.79 -40.51 4.68
CA LEU A 376 36.84 -40.94 5.61
C LEU A 376 38.27 -40.87 5.05
N ASP A 377 38.47 -40.68 3.74
CA ASP A 377 39.82 -40.67 3.11
C ASP A 377 40.39 -39.26 2.89
N ARG A 378 39.98 -38.27 3.70
CA ARG A 378 40.59 -36.94 3.69
C ARG A 378 41.30 -36.72 5.04
N PRO A 379 42.54 -36.21 5.05
CA PRO A 379 43.22 -35.83 6.28
C PRO A 379 42.47 -34.73 7.04
#